data_AF-A0A0Q5D4B1-F1
#
_entry.id   AF-A0A0Q5D4B1-F1
#
_cell.length_a   1.000
_cell.length_b   1.000
_cell.length_c   1.000
_cell.angle_alpha   90.00
_cell.angle_beta   90.00
_cell.angle_gamma   90.00
#
_symmetry.space_group_name_H-M   'P 1'
#
loop_
_entity.id
_entity.type
_entity.pdbx_description
1 polymer ?
#
loop_
_entity_poly.entity_id
_entity_poly.type
_entity_poly.pdbx_seq_one_letter_code
_entity_poly.pdbx_strand_id
1 'polypeptide(L)'
;MPLKPKSLSLHWELMFTRSLFQTADMERQHAILTEIARLIDAGRLRTTLSETFGPIDAANLARAHALIESGKAKGKVVLAGFSD
;
A
#
# COMPACT_ATOMS: atom_id res chain seq x y z
N MET A 1 21.75 -15.15 -21.35
CA MET A 1 21.40 -14.89 -19.93
C MET A 1 21.81 -13.46 -19.55
N PRO A 2 20.91 -12.46 -19.72
CA PRO A 2 21.25 -11.03 -19.54
C PRO A 2 21.78 -10.65 -18.14
N LEU A 3 21.36 -11.38 -17.11
CA LEU A 3 21.70 -11.11 -15.71
C LEU A 3 23.05 -11.69 -15.27
N LYS A 4 23.56 -12.71 -15.98
CA LYS A 4 24.74 -13.50 -15.59
C LYS A 4 26.05 -12.69 -15.54
N PRO A 5 26.36 -11.79 -16.50
CA PRO A 5 27.65 -11.07 -16.51
C PRO A 5 27.85 -10.11 -15.34
N LYS A 6 26.75 -9.64 -14.74
CA LYS A 6 26.76 -8.74 -13.58
C LYS A 6 26.31 -9.42 -12.29
N SER A 7 26.16 -10.76 -12.32
CA SER A 7 25.68 -11.55 -11.17
C SER A 7 24.41 -10.96 -10.52
N LEU A 8 23.47 -10.51 -11.34
CA LEU A 8 22.26 -9.83 -10.84
C LEU A 8 21.25 -10.83 -10.28
N SER A 9 20.58 -10.43 -9.20
CA SER A 9 19.43 -11.14 -8.62
C SER A 9 18.13 -10.48 -9.07
N LEU A 10 17.09 -11.29 -9.27
CA LEU A 10 15.73 -10.83 -9.55
C LEU A 10 14.82 -11.28 -8.41
N HIS A 11 14.19 -10.32 -7.72
CA HIS A 11 13.26 -10.57 -6.64
C HIS A 11 11.87 -10.13 -7.07
N TRP A 12 10.94 -11.08 -7.14
CA TRP A 12 9.53 -10.79 -7.39
C TRP A 12 8.85 -10.49 -6.05
N GLU A 13 8.36 -9.27 -5.89
CA GLU A 13 7.61 -8.86 -4.71
C GLU A 13 6.11 -8.91 -5.00
N LEU A 14 5.39 -9.58 -4.10
CA LEU A 14 3.94 -9.56 -4.03
C LEU A 14 3.57 -9.60 -2.55
N MET A 15 3.17 -8.46 -1.99
CA MET A 15 2.77 -8.33 -0.59
C MET A 15 1.70 -9.33 -0.12
N PHE A 16 0.91 -9.90 -1.03
CA PHE A 16 -0.12 -10.90 -0.75
C PHE A 16 0.39 -12.35 -0.67
N THR A 17 1.63 -12.67 -1.07
CA THR A 17 2.13 -14.06 -1.08
C THR A 17 1.93 -14.75 0.27
N ARG A 18 2.28 -14.08 1.38
CA ARG A 18 2.13 -14.64 2.73
C ARG A 18 0.69 -15.02 3.06
N SER A 19 -0.26 -14.12 2.78
CA SER A 19 -1.69 -14.33 3.10
C SER A 19 -2.38 -15.28 2.14
N LEU A 20 -2.03 -15.24 0.85
CA LEU A 20 -2.60 -16.13 -0.17
C LEU A 20 -2.21 -17.59 0.05
N PHE A 21 -0.98 -17.83 0.51
CA PHE A 21 -0.45 -19.18 0.74
C PHE A 21 -0.37 -19.57 2.22
N GLN A 22 -0.82 -18.71 3.13
CA GLN A 22 -0.78 -18.91 4.58
C GLN A 22 0.60 -19.41 5.07
N THR A 23 1.66 -18.75 4.60
CA THR A 23 3.03 -19.18 4.90
C THR A 23 3.30 -19.13 6.40
N ALA A 24 4.25 -19.94 6.89
CA ALA A 24 4.58 -19.99 8.32
C ALA A 24 5.00 -18.62 8.91
N ASP A 25 5.46 -17.69 8.06
CA ASP A 25 5.84 -16.33 8.43
C ASP A 25 4.75 -15.27 8.16
N MET A 26 3.47 -15.65 8.04
CA MET A 26 2.36 -14.71 7.77
C MET A 26 2.26 -13.59 8.81
N GLU A 27 2.57 -13.88 10.08
CA GLU A 27 2.64 -12.89 11.18
C GLU A 27 3.61 -11.74 10.89
N ARG A 28 4.57 -11.91 9.97
CA ARG A 28 5.53 -10.86 9.63
C ARG A 28 4.85 -9.58 9.16
N GLN A 29 3.68 -9.67 8.51
CA GLN A 29 2.89 -8.49 8.16
C GLN A 29 2.44 -7.70 9.39
N HIS A 30 1.96 -8.36 10.45
CA HIS A 30 1.61 -7.72 11.73
C HIS A 30 2.82 -7.03 12.37
N ALA A 31 3.97 -7.72 12.42
CA ALA A 31 5.19 -7.17 13.00
C ALA A 31 5.69 -5.91 12.24
N ILE A 32 5.59 -5.92 10.91
CA ILE A 32 5.96 -4.75 10.08
C ILE A 32 5.00 -3.58 10.33
N LEU A 33 3.69 -3.82 10.35
CA LEU A 33 2.70 -2.76 10.58
C LEU A 33 2.80 -2.17 11.99
N THR A 34 3.12 -3.00 13.00
CA THR A 34 3.36 -2.54 14.37
C THR A 34 4.58 -1.64 14.46
N GLU A 35 5.67 -1.98 13.77
CA GLU A 35 6.85 -1.12 13.71
C GLU A 35 6.58 0.19 12.97
N ILE A 36 5.79 0.16 11.89
CA ILE A 36 5.36 1.37 11.18
C ILE A 36 4.58 2.30 12.12
N ALA A 37 3.64 1.77 12.90
CA ALA A 37 2.88 2.56 13.87
C ALA A 37 3.81 3.24 14.90
N ARG A 38 4.72 2.46 15.50
CA ARG A 38 5.72 2.98 16.44
C ARG A 38 6.58 4.09 15.83
N LEU A 39 6.98 3.94 14.57
CA LEU A 39 7.77 4.94 13.86
C LEU A 39 6.97 6.21 13.52
N ILE A 40 5.66 6.09 13.29
CA ILE A 40 4.76 7.23 13.10
C ILE A 40 4.62 8.00 14.43
N ASP A 41 4.35 7.30 15.53
CA ASP A 41 4.23 7.92 16.86
C ASP A 41 5.52 8.61 17.30
N ALA A 42 6.67 8.04 16.94
CA ALA A 42 7.99 8.65 17.16
C ALA A 42 8.32 9.80 16.19
N GLY A 43 7.42 10.18 15.28
CA GLY A 43 7.62 11.24 14.29
C GLY A 43 8.66 10.94 13.21
N ARG A 44 9.12 9.69 13.11
CA ARG A 44 10.13 9.26 12.11
C ARG A 44 9.51 8.96 10.75
N LEU A 45 8.25 8.53 10.75
CA LEU A 45 7.43 8.38 9.56
C LEU A 45 6.25 9.34 9.64
N ARG A 46 5.79 9.81 8.48
CA ARG A 46 4.60 10.66 8.35
C ARG A 46 3.67 10.08 7.29
N THR A 47 2.39 10.40 7.39
CA THR A 47 1.40 10.01 6.40
C THR A 47 1.77 10.49 5.00
N THR A 48 1.39 9.70 3.99
CA THR A 48 1.47 10.07 2.57
C THR A 48 0.11 10.49 2.01
N LEU A 49 -0.91 10.67 2.87
CA LEU A 49 -2.20 11.22 2.51
C LEU A 49 -2.02 12.53 1.72
N SER A 50 -2.63 12.59 0.54
CA SER A 50 -2.60 13.76 -0.33
C SER A 50 -3.99 14.32 -0.58
N GLU A 51 -4.98 13.45 -0.81
CA GLU A 51 -6.34 13.84 -1.17
C GLU A 51 -7.36 13.00 -0.40
N THR A 52 -8.46 13.64 0.04
CA THR A 52 -9.61 12.94 0.65
C THR A 52 -10.83 13.10 -0.25
N PHE A 53 -11.44 11.99 -0.66
CA PHE A 53 -12.53 11.96 -1.63
C PHE A 53 -13.93 11.93 -1.00
N GLY A 54 -14.03 12.08 0.31
CA GLY A 54 -15.30 12.11 1.03
C GLY A 54 -15.75 10.73 1.50
N PRO A 55 -17.06 10.51 1.67
CA PRO A 55 -17.60 9.24 2.16
C PRO A 55 -17.35 8.10 1.17
N ILE A 56 -17.32 6.89 1.71
CA ILE A 56 -17.21 5.65 0.96
C ILE A 56 -18.57 5.40 0.31
N ASP A 57 -18.66 5.79 -0.96
CA ASP A 57 -19.77 5.49 -1.85
C ASP A 57 -19.24 5.14 -3.25
N ALA A 58 -20.13 4.66 -4.14
CA ALA A 58 -19.75 4.23 -5.48
C ALA A 58 -19.19 5.37 -6.34
N ALA A 59 -19.70 6.60 -6.18
CA ALA A 59 -19.28 7.75 -6.98
C ALA A 59 -17.86 8.19 -6.61
N ASN A 60 -17.56 8.28 -5.31
CA ASN A 60 -16.23 8.65 -4.81
C ASN A 60 -15.22 7.54 -5.09
N LEU A 61 -15.61 6.26 -4.99
CA LEU A 61 -14.76 5.13 -5.39
C LEU A 61 -14.41 5.18 -6.87
N ALA A 62 -15.39 5.36 -7.76
CA ALA A 62 -15.15 5.47 -9.20
C ALA A 62 -14.19 6.63 -9.53
N ARG A 63 -14.35 7.76 -8.84
CA ARG A 63 -13.46 8.92 -9.00
C ARG A 63 -12.03 8.61 -8.53
N ALA A 64 -11.87 7.91 -7.39
CA ALA A 64 -10.56 7.51 -6.88
C ALA A 64 -9.85 6.52 -7.81
N HIS A 65 -10.60 5.56 -8.36
CA HIS A 65 -10.11 4.63 -9.39
C HIS A 65 -9.58 5.39 -10.62
N ALA A 66 -10.38 6.30 -11.18
CA ALA A 66 -9.98 7.09 -12.35
C ALA A 66 -8.67 7.88 -12.10
N LEU A 67 -8.49 8.43 -10.89
CA LEU A 67 -7.24 9.12 -10.53
C LEU A 67 -6.04 8.16 -10.48
N ILE A 68 -6.20 6.99 -9.86
CA ILE A 68 -5.12 5.99 -9.77
C ILE A 68 -4.76 5.44 -11.16
N GLU A 69 -5.76 5.08 -11.95
CA GLU A 69 -5.61 4.55 -13.32
C GLU A 69 -4.94 5.56 -14.25
N SER A 70 -5.14 6.87 -14.02
CA SER A 70 -4.47 7.92 -14.79
C SER A 70 -2.95 7.98 -14.59
N GLY A 71 -2.41 7.36 -13.53
CA GLY A 71 -0.99 7.44 -13.16
C GLY A 71 -0.52 8.80 -12.65
N LYS A 72 -1.44 9.78 -12.48
CA LYS A 72 -1.12 11.15 -12.05
C LYS A 72 -1.16 11.32 -10.52
N ALA A 73 -1.64 10.32 -9.80
CA ALA A 73 -1.75 10.37 -8.34
C ALA A 73 -0.37 10.53 -7.68
N LYS A 74 -0.25 11.50 -6.76
CA LYS A 74 0.91 11.65 -5.88
C LYS A 74 0.47 11.40 -4.45
N GLY A 75 1.17 10.52 -3.72
CA GLY A 75 0.79 10.15 -2.36
C GLY A 75 -0.34 9.13 -2.32
N LYS A 76 -1.28 9.30 -1.39
CA LYS A 76 -2.42 8.39 -1.18
C LYS A 76 -3.74 9.17 -1.16
N VAL A 77 -4.68 8.69 -1.96
CA VAL A 77 -6.10 9.11 -1.94
C VAL A 77 -6.81 8.27 -0.89
N VAL A 78 -7.62 8.90 -0.04
CA VAL A 78 -8.39 8.23 1.02
C VAL A 78 -9.86 8.61 0.93
N LEU A 79 -10.74 7.64 1.19
CA LEU A 79 -12.17 7.85 1.45
C LEU A 79 -12.42 7.44 2.91
N ALA A 80 -13.33 8.13 3.59
CA ALA A 80 -13.60 7.88 5.00
C ALA A 80 -15.06 8.19 5.36
N GLY A 81 -15.63 7.37 6.24
CA GLY A 81 -17.06 7.38 6.57
C GLY A 81 -17.89 6.66 5.52
N PHE A 82 -19.11 6.24 5.87
CA PHE A 82 -20.10 5.75 4.91
C PHE A 82 -21.25 6.75 4.85
N SER A 83 -21.85 6.91 3.67
CA SER A 83 -23.10 7.66 3.54
C SER A 83 -24.21 6.88 4.27
N ASP A 84 -25.05 7.59 5.01
CA ASP A 84 -26.28 7.01 5.61
C ASP A 84 -27.23 6.44 4.54
#